data_AF-A0A925UTC3-F1
#
_entry.id   AF-A0A925UTC3-F1
#
_cell.length_a   1.000
_cell.length_b   1.000
_cell.length_c   1.000
_cell.angle_alpha   90.00
_cell.angle_beta   90.00
_cell.angle_gamma   90.00
#
_symmetry.space_group_name_H-M   'P 1'
#
loop_
_entity.id
_entity.type
_entity.pdbx_description
1 polymer ?
#
loop_
_entity_poly.entity_id
_entity_poly.type
_entity_poly.pdbx_seq_one_letter_code
_entity_poly.pdbx_strand_id
1 'polypeptide(L)'
;MRLLSLSILILTGATLASAQSAYTHKGLFKFTSPVGYKQRTAGVAPGRVSFFAAPKDSYSSNLMLSFADSGAYTAAGIGKETLAYLKASDKNAKVLGSTAMKLGGMDAFSILTDRTLPNGMVVGQNQVIGVHKGKAVILTFSALKKDFKAANAKFANCFKSWVWEK
;
A
#
# COMPACT_ATOMS: atom_id res chain seq x y z
N MET A 1 11.26 8.73 -64.42
CA MET A 1 10.95 9.47 -63.18
C MET A 1 10.31 8.51 -62.19
N ARG A 2 10.97 8.23 -61.04
CA ARG A 2 10.39 7.47 -59.93
C ARG A 2 9.90 8.47 -58.88
N LEU A 3 8.59 8.47 -58.60
CA LEU A 3 8.03 9.15 -57.43
C LEU A 3 8.19 8.22 -56.23
N LEU A 4 9.01 8.62 -55.27
CA LEU A 4 9.14 7.96 -53.97
C LEU A 4 8.00 8.40 -53.06
N SER A 5 7.27 7.43 -52.52
CA SER A 5 6.27 7.64 -51.47
C SER A 5 6.95 7.97 -50.15
N LEU A 6 6.58 9.09 -49.51
CA LEU A 6 6.99 9.41 -48.14
C LEU A 6 5.86 9.03 -47.18
N SER A 7 5.89 7.81 -46.65
CA SER A 7 5.03 7.43 -45.52
C SER A 7 5.73 7.82 -44.23
N ILE A 8 5.32 8.93 -43.63
CA ILE A 8 5.75 9.30 -42.27
C ILE A 8 5.03 8.35 -41.30
N LEU A 9 5.76 7.36 -40.80
CA LEU A 9 5.34 6.53 -39.68
C LEU A 9 5.43 7.40 -38.41
N ILE A 10 4.29 7.93 -37.96
CA ILE A 10 4.21 8.55 -36.64
C ILE A 10 4.30 7.42 -35.61
N LEU A 11 5.47 7.24 -35.00
CA LEU A 11 5.61 6.48 -33.76
C LEU A 11 4.81 7.23 -32.69
N THR A 12 3.54 6.86 -32.52
CA THR A 12 2.80 7.21 -31.32
C THR A 12 3.54 6.58 -30.15
N GLY A 13 4.17 7.43 -29.34
CA GLY A 13 4.84 7.03 -28.12
C GLY A 13 3.83 6.36 -27.20
N ALA A 14 3.78 5.03 -27.24
CA ALA A 14 3.15 4.23 -26.21
C ALA A 14 3.94 4.50 -24.93
N THR A 15 3.46 5.47 -24.15
CA THR A 15 3.89 5.59 -22.76
C THR A 15 3.56 4.24 -22.12
N LEU A 16 4.60 3.49 -21.76
CA LEU A 16 4.48 2.26 -20.99
C LEU A 16 3.83 2.63 -19.66
N ALA A 17 2.50 2.64 -19.63
CA ALA A 17 1.74 2.73 -18.41
C ALA A 17 2.20 1.55 -17.55
N SER A 18 2.94 1.84 -16.48
CA SER A 18 3.42 0.79 -15.59
C SER A 18 2.22 0.02 -15.07
N ALA A 19 2.06 -1.23 -15.51
CA ALA A 19 0.88 -2.03 -15.21
C ALA A 19 0.67 -2.15 -13.69
N GLN A 20 -0.56 -1.94 -13.23
CA GLN A 20 -1.01 -2.30 -11.89
C GLN A 20 -1.32 -3.79 -11.88
N SER A 21 -0.95 -4.48 -10.80
CA SER A 21 -1.27 -5.89 -10.61
C SER A 21 -2.57 -6.02 -9.83
N ALA A 22 -3.55 -6.75 -10.37
CA ALA A 22 -4.69 -7.18 -9.59
C ALA A 22 -4.24 -8.24 -8.57
N TYR A 23 -4.77 -8.14 -7.36
CA TYR A 23 -4.57 -9.12 -6.30
C TYR A 23 -5.93 -9.52 -5.74
N THR A 24 -6.11 -10.83 -5.55
CA THR A 24 -7.31 -11.41 -4.97
C THR A 24 -6.90 -12.29 -3.80
N HIS A 25 -7.40 -11.97 -2.62
CA HIS A 25 -7.39 -12.88 -1.49
C HIS A 25 -8.73 -13.62 -1.49
N LYS A 26 -8.71 -14.89 -1.90
CA LYS A 26 -9.90 -15.74 -1.98
C LYS A 26 -10.72 -15.65 -0.68
N GLY A 27 -11.99 -15.32 -0.80
CA GLY A 27 -12.97 -15.23 0.28
C GLY A 27 -12.95 -13.92 1.08
N LEU A 28 -12.01 -13.01 0.85
CA LEU A 28 -11.90 -11.76 1.62
C LEU A 28 -12.04 -10.50 0.75
N PHE A 29 -11.16 -10.28 -0.22
CA PHE A 29 -11.18 -9.06 -1.02
C PHE A 29 -10.35 -9.18 -2.30
N LYS A 30 -10.54 -8.21 -3.18
CA LYS A 30 -9.69 -7.93 -4.34
C LYS A 30 -9.33 -6.45 -4.42
N PHE A 31 -8.17 -6.15 -4.98
CA PHE A 31 -7.74 -4.78 -5.28
C PHE A 31 -6.68 -4.76 -6.38
N THR A 32 -6.39 -3.58 -6.93
CA THR A 32 -5.24 -3.35 -7.80
C THR A 32 -4.13 -2.64 -7.04
N SER A 33 -2.89 -3.13 -7.17
CA SER A 33 -1.70 -2.53 -6.57
C SER A 33 -1.47 -1.09 -7.05
N PRO A 34 -0.67 -0.29 -6.34
CA PRO A 34 -0.31 1.03 -6.82
C PRO A 34 0.47 0.95 -8.14
N VAL A 35 0.26 1.92 -9.02
CA VAL A 35 1.00 2.05 -10.29
C VAL A 35 2.51 2.03 -10.01
N GLY A 36 3.26 1.17 -10.70
CA GLY A 36 4.70 1.02 -10.49
C GLY A 36 5.11 -0.07 -9.50
N TYR A 37 4.16 -0.70 -8.82
CA TYR A 37 4.46 -1.69 -7.77
C TYR A 37 4.21 -3.10 -8.27
N LYS A 38 5.22 -3.95 -8.13
CA LYS A 38 5.17 -5.37 -8.48
C LYS A 38 5.11 -6.22 -7.22
N GLN A 39 4.30 -7.26 -7.23
CA GLN A 39 4.27 -8.24 -6.14
C GLN A 39 5.64 -8.94 -6.05
N ARG A 40 6.14 -9.12 -4.83
CA ARG A 40 7.31 -9.95 -4.54
C ARG A 40 6.97 -10.94 -3.44
N THR A 41 7.35 -12.19 -3.64
CA THR A 41 7.15 -13.29 -2.69
C THR A 41 8.45 -13.68 -1.98
N ALA A 42 9.60 -13.50 -2.63
CA ALA A 42 10.91 -13.77 -2.04
C ALA A 42 11.19 -12.82 -0.86
N GLY A 43 11.62 -13.37 0.27
CA GLY A 43 11.99 -12.61 1.47
C GLY A 43 10.82 -12.01 2.25
N VAL A 44 9.57 -12.35 1.89
CA VAL A 44 8.37 -11.93 2.62
C VAL A 44 8.02 -13.02 3.64
N ALA A 45 7.79 -12.63 4.89
CA ALA A 45 7.41 -13.57 5.94
C ALA A 45 6.09 -14.31 5.58
N PRO A 46 5.92 -15.58 5.98
CA PRO A 46 4.68 -16.33 5.74
C PRO A 46 3.43 -15.56 6.17
N GLY A 47 2.35 -15.68 5.41
CA GLY A 47 1.08 -14.99 5.69
C GLY A 47 1.06 -13.50 5.34
N ARG A 48 2.09 -12.98 4.66
CA ARG A 48 2.13 -11.60 4.16
C ARG A 48 2.24 -11.57 2.65
N VAL A 49 1.71 -10.52 2.05
CA VAL A 49 1.87 -10.19 0.64
C VAL A 49 2.49 -8.82 0.54
N SER A 50 3.50 -8.64 -0.31
CA SER A 50 4.16 -7.35 -0.44
C SER A 50 4.33 -6.95 -1.90
N PHE A 51 4.13 -5.66 -2.17
CA PHE A 51 4.32 -5.03 -3.46
C PHE A 51 5.38 -3.96 -3.32
N PHE A 52 6.33 -3.90 -4.26
CA PHE A 52 7.45 -2.99 -4.21
C PHE A 52 7.54 -2.17 -5.49
N ALA A 53 7.78 -0.87 -5.34
CA ALA A 53 8.28 -0.05 -6.42
C ALA A 53 9.75 -0.37 -6.71
N ALA A 54 10.26 0.13 -7.84
CA ALA A 54 11.70 0.14 -8.07
C ALA A 54 12.42 0.91 -6.95
N PRO A 55 13.61 0.46 -6.51
CA PRO A 55 14.39 1.19 -5.51
C PRO A 55 14.72 2.61 -5.98
N LYS A 56 14.65 3.57 -5.05
CA LYS A 56 15.11 4.95 -5.21
C LYS A 56 15.85 5.35 -3.94
N ASP A 57 17.03 5.94 -4.08
CA ASP A 57 17.88 6.34 -2.95
C ASP A 57 18.09 5.21 -1.92
N SER A 58 18.40 4.00 -2.43
CA SER A 58 18.60 2.79 -1.62
C SER A 58 17.38 2.32 -0.81
N TYR A 59 16.19 2.86 -1.07
CA TYR A 59 14.94 2.42 -0.46
C TYR A 59 13.90 2.04 -1.50
N SER A 60 13.19 0.93 -1.26
CA SER A 60 12.03 0.54 -2.08
C SER A 60 10.75 0.87 -1.33
N SER A 61 10.01 1.86 -1.83
CA SER A 61 8.64 2.07 -1.33
C SER A 61 7.83 0.79 -1.54
N ASN A 62 7.03 0.45 -0.55
CA ASN A 62 6.31 -0.81 -0.54
C ASN A 62 4.91 -0.66 0.04
N LEU A 63 4.06 -1.60 -0.36
CA LEU A 63 2.77 -1.89 0.24
C LEU A 63 2.83 -3.33 0.74
N MET A 64 2.73 -3.51 2.05
CA MET A 64 2.62 -4.82 2.68
C MET A 64 1.19 -5.05 3.15
N LEU A 65 0.68 -6.25 2.94
CA LEU A 65 -0.58 -6.74 3.48
C LEU A 65 -0.27 -7.85 4.47
N SER A 66 -0.87 -7.76 5.64
CA SER A 66 -0.87 -8.83 6.64
C SER A 66 -2.29 -9.15 7.06
N PHE A 67 -2.51 -10.42 7.37
CA PHE A 67 -3.81 -10.97 7.73
C PHE A 67 -3.72 -11.58 9.13
N ALA A 68 -4.74 -11.34 9.95
CA ALA A 68 -4.86 -11.94 11.27
C ALA A 68 -6.33 -12.23 11.57
N ASP A 69 -6.59 -13.13 12.51
CA ASP A 69 -7.92 -13.25 13.10
C ASP A 69 -8.26 -11.97 13.87
N SER A 70 -9.44 -11.39 13.62
CA SER A 70 -9.89 -10.21 14.37
C SER A 70 -10.59 -10.57 15.66
N GLY A 71 -11.05 -11.83 15.82
CA GLY A 71 -11.95 -12.20 16.90
C GLY A 71 -13.17 -11.26 16.93
N ALA A 72 -13.47 -10.70 18.11
CA ALA A 72 -14.55 -9.72 18.29
C ALA A 72 -14.14 -8.26 17.99
N TYR A 73 -12.87 -8.01 17.63
CA TYR A 73 -12.38 -6.65 17.45
C TYR A 73 -12.85 -6.01 16.14
N THR A 74 -13.23 -4.73 16.22
CA THR A 74 -13.48 -3.88 15.05
C THR A 74 -12.17 -3.28 14.53
N ALA A 75 -12.17 -2.76 13.31
CA ALA A 75 -11.02 -2.05 12.74
C ALA A 75 -10.53 -0.89 13.64
N ALA A 76 -11.47 -0.13 14.23
CA ALA A 76 -11.15 0.94 15.16
C ALA A 76 -10.57 0.42 16.48
N GLY A 77 -11.04 -0.73 16.98
CA GLY A 77 -10.48 -1.39 18.17
C GLY A 77 -9.02 -1.75 17.96
N ILE A 78 -8.73 -2.51 16.89
CA ILE A 78 -7.37 -2.90 16.50
C ILE A 78 -6.49 -1.65 16.28
N GLY A 79 -7.03 -0.62 15.63
CA GLY A 79 -6.32 0.63 15.40
C GLY A 79 -5.93 1.37 16.69
N LYS A 80 -6.82 1.41 17.69
CA LYS A 80 -6.54 2.02 19.00
C LYS A 80 -5.47 1.25 19.78
N GLU A 81 -5.53 -0.08 19.78
CA GLU A 81 -4.49 -0.91 20.40
C GLU A 81 -3.15 -0.72 19.70
N THR A 82 -3.14 -0.67 18.37
CA THR A 82 -1.94 -0.43 17.59
C THR A 82 -1.36 0.95 17.88
N LEU A 83 -2.18 2.00 18.00
CA LEU A 83 -1.74 3.33 18.41
C LEU A 83 -1.11 3.34 19.80
N ALA A 84 -1.72 2.64 20.77
CA ALA A 84 -1.19 2.55 22.12
C ALA A 84 0.19 1.87 22.12
N TYR A 85 0.33 0.75 21.40
CA TYR A 85 1.60 0.06 21.21
C TYR A 85 2.66 0.95 20.56
N LEU A 86 2.33 1.64 19.45
CA LEU A 86 3.27 2.51 18.75
C LEU A 86 3.78 3.64 19.63
N LYS A 87 2.92 4.23 20.46
CA LYS A 87 3.31 5.31 21.38
C LYS A 87 4.10 4.83 22.59
N ALA A 88 3.77 3.65 23.11
CA ALA A 88 4.36 3.14 24.36
C ALA A 88 5.67 2.38 24.15
N SER A 89 5.81 1.67 23.02
CA SER A 89 6.84 0.65 22.87
C SER A 89 7.78 0.88 21.68
N ASP A 90 7.36 1.65 20.68
CA ASP A 90 8.14 1.83 19.45
C ASP A 90 8.84 3.20 19.44
N LYS A 91 10.03 3.25 20.04
CA LYS A 91 10.85 4.48 20.13
C LYS A 91 11.24 5.06 18.77
N ASN A 92 11.16 4.25 17.71
CA ASN A 92 11.49 4.66 16.36
C ASN A 92 10.28 5.19 15.59
N ALA A 93 9.06 5.06 16.14
CA ALA A 93 7.83 5.52 15.52
C ALA A 93 7.34 6.84 16.12
N LYS A 94 7.10 7.82 15.26
CA LYS A 94 6.40 9.07 15.60
C LYS A 94 5.01 9.03 14.99
N VAL A 95 3.98 8.92 15.81
CA VAL A 95 2.58 8.99 15.34
C VAL A 95 2.26 10.42 14.91
N LEU A 96 1.81 10.58 13.67
CA LEU A 96 1.41 11.86 13.09
C LEU A 96 -0.09 12.11 13.20
N GLY A 97 -0.88 11.04 13.19
CA GLY A 97 -2.33 11.11 13.31
C GLY A 97 -3.00 9.78 13.04
N SER A 98 -4.32 9.76 13.24
CA SER A 98 -5.16 8.63 12.92
C SER A 98 -6.53 9.09 12.46
N THR A 99 -7.21 8.31 11.63
CA THR A 99 -8.49 8.70 11.05
C THR A 99 -9.36 7.47 10.81
N ALA A 100 -10.61 7.53 11.29
CA ALA A 100 -11.62 6.56 10.87
C ALA A 100 -12.01 6.86 9.42
N MET A 101 -12.09 5.82 8.59
CA MET A 101 -12.36 5.95 7.16
C MET A 101 -13.17 4.76 6.64
N LYS A 102 -13.52 4.79 5.35
CA LYS A 102 -14.11 3.64 4.67
C LYS A 102 -13.09 3.03 3.69
N LEU A 103 -13.01 1.71 3.66
CA LEU A 103 -12.26 0.94 2.66
C LEU A 103 -13.25 0.02 1.97
N GLY A 104 -13.48 0.17 0.66
CA GLY A 104 -14.48 -0.61 -0.08
C GLY A 104 -15.90 -0.55 0.53
N GLY A 105 -16.27 0.58 1.13
CA GLY A 105 -17.56 0.78 1.82
C GLY A 105 -17.65 0.27 3.26
N MET A 106 -16.68 -0.53 3.73
CA MET A 106 -16.62 -1.00 5.12
C MET A 106 -15.81 -0.06 6.02
N ASP A 107 -16.08 -0.10 7.32
CA ASP A 107 -15.31 0.66 8.31
C ASP A 107 -13.86 0.21 8.35
N ALA A 108 -12.98 1.20 8.33
CA ALA A 108 -11.54 1.04 8.40
C ALA A 108 -10.93 2.12 9.30
N PHE A 109 -9.69 1.89 9.71
CA PHE A 109 -8.95 2.81 10.55
C PHE A 109 -7.55 3.03 9.99
N SER A 110 -7.18 4.29 9.78
CA SER A 110 -5.86 4.67 9.28
C SER A 110 -5.00 5.28 10.38
N ILE A 111 -3.72 4.94 10.38
CA ILE A 111 -2.69 5.49 11.26
C ILE A 111 -1.54 5.98 10.38
N LEU A 112 -1.17 7.26 10.54
CA LEU A 112 0.00 7.84 9.90
C LEU A 112 1.14 7.92 10.91
N THR A 113 2.31 7.42 10.52
CA THR A 113 3.52 7.48 11.33
C THR A 113 4.71 7.91 10.47
N ASP A 114 5.71 8.52 11.13
CA ASP A 114 7.08 8.48 10.63
C ASP A 114 7.83 7.41 11.41
N ARG A 115 8.73 6.69 10.73
CA ARG A 115 9.65 5.75 11.37
C ARG A 115 11.09 6.02 10.99
N THR A 116 11.97 5.99 11.97
CA THR A 116 13.42 5.96 11.74
C THR A 116 13.89 4.52 11.63
N LEU A 117 14.48 4.16 10.49
CA LEU A 117 15.05 2.84 10.26
C LEU A 117 16.43 2.72 10.93
N PRO A 118 16.94 1.50 11.18
CA PRO A 118 18.25 1.30 11.82
C PRO A 118 19.43 1.99 11.11
N ASN A 119 19.32 2.23 9.81
CA ASN A 119 20.32 2.94 9.01
C ASN A 119 20.12 4.47 8.98
N GLY A 120 19.28 5.03 9.86
CA GLY A 120 19.01 6.46 9.98
C GLY A 120 18.03 7.03 8.96
N MET A 121 17.57 6.24 7.97
CA MET A 121 16.56 6.71 7.02
C MET A 121 15.21 6.92 7.72
N VAL A 122 14.55 8.05 7.42
CA VAL A 122 13.19 8.31 7.89
C VAL A 122 12.20 7.96 6.79
N VAL A 123 11.25 7.08 7.11
CA VAL A 123 10.17 6.66 6.21
C VAL A 123 8.84 7.12 6.78
N GLY A 124 7.97 7.64 5.92
CA GLY A 124 6.56 7.82 6.26
C GLY A 124 5.83 6.50 6.05
N GLN A 125 4.88 6.20 6.93
CA GLN A 125 3.99 5.06 6.81
C GLN A 125 2.53 5.46 6.92
N ASN A 126 1.69 4.78 6.14
CA ASN A 126 0.25 4.80 6.28
C ASN A 126 -0.23 3.37 6.48
N GLN A 127 -0.68 3.07 7.69
CA GLN A 127 -1.28 1.79 8.02
C GLN A 127 -2.81 1.93 7.96
N VAL A 128 -3.47 1.11 7.16
CA VAL A 128 -4.93 1.04 7.06
C VAL A 128 -5.40 -0.34 7.47
N ILE A 129 -6.32 -0.37 8.42
CA ILE A 129 -6.85 -1.58 9.03
C ILE A 129 -8.31 -1.70 8.63
N GLY A 130 -8.68 -2.81 7.99
CA GLY A 130 -10.06 -3.21 7.75
C GLY A 130 -10.37 -4.53 8.46
N VAL A 131 -11.64 -4.78 8.78
CA VAL A 131 -12.09 -6.07 9.31
C VAL A 131 -13.22 -6.58 8.45
N HIS A 132 -13.11 -7.82 7.97
CA HIS A 132 -14.12 -8.49 7.17
C HIS A 132 -14.15 -9.98 7.46
N LYS A 133 -15.34 -10.57 7.63
CA LYS A 133 -15.53 -12.01 7.91
C LYS A 133 -14.62 -12.55 9.04
N GLY A 134 -14.51 -11.81 10.14
CA GLY A 134 -13.69 -12.22 11.30
C GLY A 134 -12.17 -12.15 11.05
N LYS A 135 -11.72 -11.55 9.95
CA LYS A 135 -10.31 -11.34 9.62
C LYS A 135 -9.98 -9.87 9.61
N ALA A 136 -8.88 -9.51 10.26
CA ALA A 136 -8.24 -8.21 10.12
C ALA A 136 -7.33 -8.23 8.89
N VAL A 137 -7.51 -7.22 8.03
CA VAL A 137 -6.64 -6.95 6.88
C VAL A 137 -5.91 -5.64 7.16
N ILE A 138 -4.59 -5.73 7.32
CA ILE A 138 -3.75 -4.59 7.65
C ILE A 138 -2.87 -4.29 6.44
N LEU A 139 -3.11 -3.14 5.81
CA LEU A 139 -2.30 -2.60 4.74
C LEU A 139 -1.30 -1.63 5.35
N THR A 140 -0.01 -1.84 5.13
CA THR A 140 1.04 -0.92 5.56
C THR A 140 1.78 -0.41 4.34
N PHE A 141 1.53 0.84 3.97
CA PHE A 141 2.29 1.53 2.94
C PHE A 141 3.47 2.25 3.57
N SER A 142 4.65 2.17 2.93
CA SER A 142 5.87 2.86 3.37
C SER A 142 6.60 3.51 2.20
N ALA A 143 7.12 4.71 2.40
CA ALA A 143 7.99 5.42 1.45
C ALA A 143 8.99 6.31 2.21
N LEU A 144 10.09 6.70 1.57
CA LEU A 144 10.98 7.72 2.13
C LEU A 144 10.18 8.97 2.48
N LYS A 145 10.47 9.59 3.62
CA LYS A 145 9.69 10.73 4.14
C LYS A 145 9.54 11.85 3.11
N LYS A 146 10.62 12.17 2.40
CA LYS A 146 10.65 13.20 1.35
C LYS A 146 9.69 12.94 0.19
N ASP A 147 9.44 11.66 -0.13
CA ASP A 147 8.58 11.23 -1.24
C ASP A 147 7.18 10.80 -0.76
N PHE A 148 6.98 10.68 0.56
CA PHE A 148 5.83 10.01 1.15
C PHE A 148 4.48 10.64 0.75
N LYS A 149 4.36 11.97 0.73
CA LYS A 149 3.09 12.63 0.39
C LYS A 149 2.61 12.24 -1.02
N ALA A 150 3.51 12.31 -2.01
CA ALA A 150 3.20 11.98 -3.40
C ALA A 150 2.95 10.47 -3.58
N ALA A 151 3.76 9.63 -2.93
CA ALA A 151 3.63 8.18 -3.02
C ALA A 151 2.37 7.65 -2.31
N ASN A 152 2.01 8.24 -1.15
CA ASN A 152 0.81 7.90 -0.39
C ASN A 152 -0.48 8.29 -1.15
N ALA A 153 -0.46 9.36 -1.95
CA ALA A 153 -1.59 9.68 -2.83
C ALA A 153 -1.80 8.60 -3.90
N LYS A 154 -0.73 8.04 -4.48
CA LYS A 154 -0.80 6.90 -5.40
C LYS A 154 -1.32 5.64 -4.70
N PHE A 155 -0.87 5.40 -3.46
CA PHE A 155 -1.38 4.31 -2.64
C PHE A 155 -2.88 4.46 -2.35
N ALA A 156 -3.35 5.64 -1.93
CA ALA A 156 -4.75 5.88 -1.65
C ALA A 156 -5.67 5.65 -2.86
N ASN A 157 -5.17 5.88 -4.09
CA ASN A 157 -5.92 5.54 -5.31
C ASN A 157 -6.23 4.04 -5.45
N CYS A 158 -5.44 3.16 -4.82
CA CYS A 158 -5.70 1.72 -4.83
C CYS A 158 -7.00 1.37 -4.11
N PHE A 159 -7.41 2.18 -3.11
CA PHE A 159 -8.64 1.96 -2.37
C PHE A 159 -9.89 2.09 -3.24
N LYS A 160 -9.82 2.82 -4.36
CA LYS A 160 -10.92 2.92 -5.34
C LYS A 160 -11.22 1.58 -6.03
N SER A 161 -10.21 0.73 -6.16
CA SER A 161 -10.34 -0.62 -6.72
C SER A 161 -10.68 -1.69 -5.68
N TRP A 162 -10.74 -1.31 -4.39
CA TRP A 162 -10.92 -2.26 -3.31
C TRP A 162 -12.35 -2.75 -3.26
N VAL A 163 -12.53 -4.07 -3.31
CA VAL A 163 -13.83 -4.72 -3.22
C VAL A 163 -13.73 -5.87 -2.25
N TRP A 164 -14.57 -5.84 -1.20
CA TRP A 164 -14.73 -6.98 -0.30
C TRP A 164 -15.55 -8.08 -0.97
N GLU A 165 -15.11 -9.33 -0.81
CA GLU A 165 -15.84 -10.47 -1.34
C GLU A 165 -17.04 -10.79 -0.47
N LYS A 166 -18.18 -11.05 -1.11
CA LYS A 166 -19.45 -11.40 -0.45
C LYS A 166 -19.33 -12.73 0.28
#